data_AF-A0A286G8Z0-F1
#
_entry.id   AF-A0A286G8Z0-F1
#
_cell.length_a   1.000
_cell.length_b   1.000
_cell.length_c   1.000
_cell.angle_alpha   90.00
_cell.angle_beta   90.00
_cell.angle_gamma   90.00
#
_symmetry.space_group_name_H-M   'P 1'
#
loop_
_entity.id
_entity.type
_entity.pdbx_description
1 polymer ?
#
loop_
_entity_poly.entity_id
_entity_poly.type
_entity_poly.pdbx_seq_one_letter_code
_entity_poly.pdbx_strand_id
1 'polypeptide(L)'
;MPALPRLPVAFAACALLAACAQTMDAPPAPLAGTWLVDGVYDSGTRLPTEAERQVLRHQAMRVTADQITDPLGRNCPDPTYEVRGTTAADWFGFGGSWLERRGPDVPLTAVTVLCGGRAFDGYALREDGALVGRYKDAYLVLRREDDPRVAERLPAIEQARYNRVISPGAAAAAPAPVVREATEQRREAPQQSAAAVPPPEVLGPTRADLAAREKATAAAPAAGGPAVHLASLRDDAGAAAEWASLQDRVPRLRDWAVRFEPVEIAGKGRFVRVLAVPPDGVDAAAACRALEKDGQYCRVRK
;
A
#
# COMPACT_ATOMS: atom_id res chain seq x y z
N MET A 1 -55.10 33.51 -31.57
CA MET A 1 -53.88 33.25 -30.78
C MET A 1 -54.27 32.39 -29.59
N PRO A 2 -54.03 31.07 -29.60
CA PRO A 2 -54.39 30.22 -28.47
C PRO A 2 -53.34 30.30 -27.36
N ALA A 3 -53.82 30.41 -26.11
CA ALA A 3 -53.02 30.50 -24.90
C ALA A 3 -52.41 29.14 -24.55
N LEU A 4 -51.10 29.11 -24.29
CA LEU A 4 -50.38 27.94 -23.80
C LEU A 4 -50.67 27.72 -22.31
N PRO A 5 -50.92 26.47 -21.86
CA PRO A 5 -51.11 26.16 -20.46
C PRO A 5 -49.77 26.19 -19.72
N ARG A 6 -49.73 26.95 -18.62
CA ARG A 6 -48.63 26.94 -17.65
C ARG A 6 -48.68 25.63 -16.85
N LEU A 7 -47.70 24.76 -17.06
CA LEU A 7 -47.45 23.61 -16.19
C LEU A 7 -46.87 24.11 -14.86
N PRO A 8 -47.39 23.65 -13.70
CA PRO A 8 -46.82 23.96 -12.40
C PRO A 8 -45.47 23.24 -12.26
N VAL A 9 -44.42 24.02 -11.97
CA VAL A 9 -43.12 23.53 -11.53
C VAL A 9 -43.31 22.93 -10.14
N ALA A 10 -43.55 21.62 -10.10
CA ALA A 10 -43.73 20.86 -8.88
C ALA A 10 -42.36 20.47 -8.29
N PHE A 11 -42.14 20.93 -7.06
CA PHE A 11 -41.31 20.33 -6.02
C PHE A 11 -39.87 19.92 -6.40
N ALA A 12 -38.95 20.86 -6.24
CA ALA A 12 -37.59 20.54 -5.84
C ALA A 12 -37.61 20.02 -4.38
N ALA A 13 -37.91 18.74 -4.21
CA ALA A 13 -37.65 18.04 -2.96
C ALA A 13 -36.14 18.02 -2.74
N CYS A 14 -35.68 18.86 -1.83
CA CYS A 14 -34.31 18.87 -1.34
C CYS A 14 -34.09 17.56 -0.58
N ALA A 15 -33.67 16.51 -1.31
CA ALA A 15 -33.22 15.27 -0.72
C ALA A 15 -31.92 15.56 0.03
N LEU A 16 -32.03 15.74 1.34
CA LEU A 16 -30.93 15.56 2.27
C LEU A 16 -30.49 14.10 2.15
N LEU A 17 -29.60 13.83 1.19
CA LEU A 17 -28.93 12.55 0.97
C LEU A 17 -27.97 12.30 2.14
N ALA A 18 -28.51 12.07 3.34
CA ALA A 18 -27.79 11.27 4.31
C ALA A 18 -27.51 9.94 3.63
N ALA A 19 -26.23 9.63 3.41
CA ALA A 19 -25.78 8.40 2.77
C ALA A 19 -26.19 7.20 3.63
N CYS A 20 -27.42 6.72 3.47
CA CYS A 20 -27.91 5.53 4.15
C CYS A 20 -27.03 4.36 3.73
N ALA A 21 -26.32 3.78 4.70
CA ALA A 21 -25.66 2.51 4.49
C ALA A 21 -26.74 1.45 4.20
N GLN A 22 -26.55 0.68 3.13
CA GLN A 22 -27.42 -0.42 2.75
C GLN A 22 -26.75 -1.73 3.11
N THR A 23 -27.44 -2.56 3.89
CA THR A 23 -26.96 -3.90 4.25
C THR A 23 -27.56 -4.94 3.30
N MET A 24 -26.74 -5.85 2.79
CA MET A 24 -27.12 -6.88 1.82
C MET A 24 -26.48 -8.23 2.17
N ASP A 25 -27.22 -9.32 1.98
CA ASP A 25 -26.72 -10.70 2.19
C ASP A 25 -25.99 -11.26 0.95
N ALA A 26 -25.95 -10.51 -0.14
CA ALA A 26 -25.22 -10.84 -1.35
C ALA A 26 -24.33 -9.66 -1.77
N PRO A 27 -23.16 -9.92 -2.36
CA PRO A 27 -22.30 -8.85 -2.82
C PRO A 27 -23.03 -8.02 -3.89
N PRO A 28 -22.84 -6.69 -3.92
CA PRO A 28 -23.34 -5.89 -5.03
C PRO A 28 -22.71 -6.42 -6.33
N ALA A 29 -23.47 -6.43 -7.43
CA ALA A 29 -23.05 -7.03 -8.70
C ALA A 29 -21.65 -6.59 -9.19
N PRO A 30 -21.22 -5.31 -9.03
CA PRO A 30 -19.87 -4.91 -9.40
C PRO A 30 -18.75 -5.55 -8.56
N LEU A 31 -19.04 -5.98 -7.33
CA LEU A 31 -18.08 -6.60 -6.41
C LEU A 31 -17.98 -8.13 -6.60
N ALA A 32 -19.02 -8.79 -7.12
CA ALA A 32 -19.02 -10.23 -7.30
C ALA A 32 -17.95 -10.69 -8.32
N GLY A 33 -17.28 -11.81 -8.02
CA GLY A 33 -16.31 -12.44 -8.91
C GLY A 33 -14.94 -12.68 -8.28
N THR A 34 -13.96 -12.96 -9.14
CA THR A 34 -12.56 -13.16 -8.75
C THR A 34 -11.78 -11.88 -8.96
N TRP A 35 -11.08 -11.44 -7.92
CA TRP A 35 -10.25 -10.25 -7.88
C TRP A 35 -8.80 -10.63 -7.71
N LEU A 36 -7.91 -9.93 -8.39
CA LEU A 36 -6.49 -10.17 -8.44
C LEU A 36 -5.77 -8.92 -7.94
N VAL A 37 -4.80 -9.09 -7.02
CA VAL A 37 -3.97 -7.97 -6.56
C VAL A 37 -3.12 -7.49 -7.73
N ASP A 38 -3.48 -6.32 -8.26
CA ASP A 38 -2.82 -5.62 -9.35
C ASP A 38 -1.59 -4.87 -8.84
N GLY A 39 -1.71 -4.24 -7.68
CA GLY A 39 -0.63 -3.46 -7.07
C GLY A 39 -0.78 -3.26 -5.58
N VAL A 40 0.35 -2.95 -4.94
CA VAL A 40 0.45 -2.64 -3.51
C VAL A 40 1.16 -1.30 -3.38
N TYR A 41 0.48 -0.32 -2.76
CA TYR A 41 0.89 1.07 -2.73
C TYR A 41 1.08 1.56 -1.30
N ASP A 42 1.95 2.56 -1.15
CA ASP A 42 2.16 3.29 0.10
C ASP A 42 0.88 4.03 0.51
N SER A 43 0.54 3.97 1.79
CA SER A 43 -0.56 4.75 2.37
C SER A 43 -0.17 6.17 2.79
N GLY A 44 1.14 6.46 2.82
CA GLY A 44 1.75 7.64 3.41
C GLY A 44 2.19 7.47 4.87
N THR A 45 1.75 6.39 5.54
CA THR A 45 2.19 6.04 6.90
C THR A 45 3.16 4.87 6.94
N ARG A 46 3.16 4.02 5.90
CA ARG A 46 4.05 2.87 5.77
C ARG A 46 4.29 2.51 4.31
N LEU A 47 5.56 2.44 3.94
CA LEU A 47 5.97 1.83 2.68
C LEU A 47 6.03 0.30 2.83
N PRO A 48 5.30 -0.49 2.01
CA PRO A 48 5.42 -1.94 1.99
C PRO A 48 6.84 -2.36 1.61
N THR A 49 7.36 -3.43 2.23
CA THR A 49 8.63 -4.03 1.79
C THR A 49 8.48 -4.72 0.43
N GLU A 50 9.57 -4.93 -0.31
CA GLU A 50 9.48 -5.67 -1.59
C GLU A 50 9.01 -7.10 -1.38
N ALA A 51 9.45 -7.75 -0.30
CA ALA A 51 8.98 -9.09 0.06
C ALA A 51 7.45 -9.11 0.29
N GLU A 52 6.90 -8.12 1.01
CA GLU A 52 5.44 -8.00 1.19
C GLU A 52 4.73 -7.77 -0.14
N ARG A 53 5.26 -6.88 -1.00
CA ARG A 53 4.69 -6.67 -2.34
C ARG A 53 4.70 -7.96 -3.15
N GLN A 54 5.79 -8.71 -3.14
CA GLN A 54 5.93 -9.95 -3.89
C GLN A 54 4.97 -11.04 -3.38
N VAL A 55 4.78 -11.15 -2.06
CA VAL A 55 3.83 -12.11 -1.46
C VAL A 55 2.39 -11.77 -1.83
N LEU A 56 2.05 -10.48 -1.87
CA LEU A 56 0.70 -9.99 -2.16
C LEU A 56 0.40 -9.93 -3.66
N ARG A 57 1.40 -9.68 -4.50
CA ARG A 57 1.26 -9.77 -5.96
C ARG A 57 0.77 -11.18 -6.31
N HIS A 58 -0.17 -11.26 -7.25
CA HIS A 58 -0.81 -12.50 -7.69
C HIS A 58 -1.72 -13.19 -6.67
N GLN A 59 -1.94 -12.58 -5.49
CA GLN A 59 -3.00 -13.06 -4.61
C GLN A 59 -4.36 -12.81 -5.23
N ALA A 60 -5.27 -13.73 -4.95
CA ALA A 60 -6.64 -13.70 -5.44
C ALA A 60 -7.61 -13.62 -4.27
N MET A 61 -8.64 -12.80 -4.47
CA MET A 61 -9.79 -12.71 -3.61
C MET A 61 -11.00 -13.21 -4.39
N ARG A 62 -11.74 -14.15 -3.84
CA ARG A 62 -13.01 -14.59 -4.40
C ARG A 62 -14.14 -13.93 -3.62
N VAL A 63 -15.12 -13.38 -4.32
CA VAL A 63 -16.32 -12.76 -3.72
C VAL A 63 -17.56 -13.41 -4.31
N THR A 64 -18.34 -14.10 -3.48
CA THR A 64 -19.62 -14.73 -3.80
C THR A 64 -20.66 -14.39 -2.73
N ALA A 65 -21.89 -14.86 -2.90
CA ALA A 65 -22.95 -14.65 -1.91
C ALA A 65 -22.69 -15.42 -0.61
N ASP A 66 -22.09 -16.61 -0.72
CA ASP A 66 -21.80 -17.53 0.38
C ASP A 66 -20.42 -17.34 1.01
N GLN A 67 -19.51 -16.62 0.34
CA GLN A 67 -18.12 -16.59 0.75
C GLN A 67 -17.38 -15.34 0.24
N ILE A 68 -16.46 -14.84 1.06
CA ILE A 68 -15.40 -13.94 0.58
C ILE A 68 -14.05 -14.30 1.19
N THR A 69 -13.00 -14.29 0.36
CA THR A 69 -11.61 -14.46 0.82
C THR A 69 -10.83 -13.17 0.71
N ASP A 70 -9.95 -12.87 1.65
CA ASP A 70 -9.02 -11.74 1.49
C ASP A 70 -7.72 -12.16 0.75
N PRO A 71 -6.85 -11.22 0.36
CA PRO A 71 -5.56 -11.54 -0.27
C PRO A 71 -4.58 -12.36 0.59
N LEU A 72 -4.86 -12.57 1.88
CA LEU A 72 -4.08 -13.41 2.78
C LEU A 72 -4.65 -14.83 2.90
N GLY A 73 -5.78 -15.10 2.24
CA GLY A 73 -6.49 -16.38 2.34
C GLY A 73 -7.35 -16.51 3.59
N ARG A 74 -7.58 -15.44 4.36
CA ARG A 74 -8.65 -15.44 5.38
C ARG A 74 -9.97 -15.62 4.66
N ASN A 75 -10.84 -16.41 5.25
CA ASN A 75 -12.15 -16.73 4.69
C ASN A 75 -13.26 -16.21 5.58
N CYS A 76 -14.25 -15.54 5.01
CA CYS A 76 -15.50 -15.23 5.66
C CYS A 76 -16.64 -16.03 5.01
N PRO A 77 -17.16 -17.07 5.69
CA PRO A 77 -18.41 -17.71 5.29
C PRO A 77 -19.61 -16.81 5.62
N ASP A 78 -20.64 -16.88 4.78
CA ASP A 78 -21.90 -16.15 4.93
C ASP A 78 -21.71 -14.63 5.18
N PRO A 79 -20.99 -13.92 4.28
CA PRO A 79 -20.70 -12.52 4.45
C PRO A 79 -21.94 -11.64 4.32
N THR A 80 -22.03 -10.59 5.14
CA THR A 80 -22.96 -9.48 4.94
C THR A 80 -22.20 -8.26 4.44
N TYR A 81 -22.79 -7.50 3.53
CA TYR A 81 -22.16 -6.35 2.88
C TYR A 81 -22.87 -5.07 3.27
N GLU A 82 -22.15 -4.10 3.83
CA GLU A 82 -22.64 -2.74 4.03
C GLU A 82 -22.08 -1.82 2.96
N VAL A 83 -22.95 -1.24 2.15
CA VAL A 83 -22.59 -0.38 1.02
C VAL A 83 -22.96 1.07 1.33
N ARG A 84 -22.04 2.00 1.14
CA ARG A 84 -22.30 3.44 1.26
C ARG A 84 -21.48 4.26 0.26
N GLY A 85 -22.02 5.41 -0.14
CA GLY A 85 -21.23 6.42 -0.85
C GLY A 85 -20.14 6.98 0.08
N THR A 86 -18.95 7.21 -0.48
CA THR A 86 -17.83 7.89 0.19
C THR A 86 -17.06 8.70 -0.85
N THR A 87 -16.03 9.42 -0.42
CA THR A 87 -15.05 10.01 -1.33
C THR A 87 -13.66 9.43 -1.13
N ALA A 88 -12.74 9.69 -2.05
CA ALA A 88 -11.34 9.31 -1.92
C ALA A 88 -10.69 10.00 -0.71
N ALA A 89 -10.97 11.28 -0.46
CA ALA A 89 -10.44 11.97 0.71
C ALA A 89 -10.87 11.28 2.02
N ASP A 90 -12.16 10.97 2.17
CA ASP A 90 -12.67 10.30 3.36
C ASP A 90 -12.16 8.87 3.48
N TRP A 91 -12.17 8.10 2.39
CA TRP A 91 -11.75 6.71 2.40
C TRP A 91 -10.26 6.54 2.71
N PHE A 92 -9.40 7.42 2.19
CA PHE A 92 -7.96 7.37 2.41
C PHE A 92 -7.50 8.20 3.61
N GLY A 93 -8.41 8.91 4.29
CA GLY A 93 -8.07 9.81 5.39
C GLY A 93 -7.24 11.01 4.95
N PHE A 94 -7.38 11.44 3.70
CA PHE A 94 -6.73 12.66 3.23
C PHE A 94 -7.50 13.88 3.75
N GLY A 95 -6.83 14.75 4.51
CA GLY A 95 -7.43 16.03 4.93
C GLY A 95 -7.62 17.00 3.76
N GLY A 96 -8.39 18.08 3.98
CA GLY A 96 -8.76 19.05 2.93
C GLY A 96 -7.60 19.63 2.10
N SER A 97 -6.40 19.76 2.69
CA SER A 97 -5.18 20.20 1.98
C SER A 97 -4.72 19.28 0.84
N TRP A 98 -5.25 18.05 0.76
CA TRP A 98 -5.00 17.14 -0.35
C TRP A 98 -5.86 17.51 -1.57
N LEU A 99 -7.14 17.82 -1.35
CA LEU A 99 -8.08 18.21 -2.40
C LEU A 99 -7.65 19.51 -3.09
N GLU A 100 -7.17 20.49 -2.32
CA GLU A 100 -6.67 21.76 -2.87
C GLU A 100 -5.54 21.57 -3.91
N ARG A 101 -4.75 20.49 -3.81
CA ARG A 101 -3.61 20.23 -4.69
C ARG A 101 -3.91 19.28 -5.84
N ARG A 102 -4.91 18.40 -5.68
CA ARG A 102 -5.19 17.30 -6.61
C ARG A 102 -6.47 17.48 -7.42
N GLY A 103 -7.29 18.47 -7.08
CA GLY A 103 -8.53 18.77 -7.78
C GLY A 103 -9.77 18.25 -7.04
N PRO A 104 -10.92 18.11 -7.73
CA PRO A 104 -12.15 17.67 -7.11
C PRO A 104 -12.02 16.27 -6.52
N ASP A 105 -12.74 16.04 -5.41
CA ASP A 105 -12.73 14.73 -4.76
C ASP A 105 -13.35 13.66 -5.68
N VAL A 106 -12.81 12.45 -5.60
CA VAL A 106 -13.26 11.34 -6.44
C VAL A 106 -14.33 10.58 -5.67
N PRO A 107 -15.57 10.47 -6.19
CA PRO A 107 -16.60 9.67 -5.55
C PRO A 107 -16.20 8.20 -5.59
N LEU A 108 -16.46 7.48 -4.51
CA LEU A 108 -16.19 6.05 -4.36
C LEU A 108 -17.42 5.38 -3.74
N THR A 109 -17.53 4.07 -3.95
CA THR A 109 -18.48 3.24 -3.20
C THR A 109 -17.72 2.42 -2.17
N ALA A 110 -17.90 2.73 -0.89
CA ALA A 110 -17.34 1.95 0.20
C ALA A 110 -18.20 0.71 0.44
N VAL A 111 -17.54 -0.43 0.56
CA VAL A 111 -18.13 -1.70 0.96
C VAL A 111 -17.42 -2.21 2.21
N THR A 112 -18.13 -2.29 3.32
CA THR A 112 -17.66 -2.99 4.52
C THR A 112 -18.20 -4.41 4.45
N VAL A 113 -17.32 -5.40 4.63
CA VAL A 113 -17.70 -6.80 4.71
C VAL A 113 -17.76 -7.20 6.17
N LEU A 114 -18.88 -7.80 6.58
CA LEU A 114 -19.09 -8.32 7.92
C LEU A 114 -19.10 -9.84 7.90
N CYS A 115 -18.41 -10.45 8.87
CA CYS A 115 -18.44 -11.88 9.14
C CYS A 115 -19.00 -12.14 10.54
N GLY A 116 -20.17 -12.77 10.63
CA GLY A 116 -20.86 -12.96 11.91
C GLY A 116 -21.10 -11.62 12.64
N GLY A 117 -21.45 -10.57 11.89
CA GLY A 117 -21.67 -9.21 12.41
C GLY A 117 -20.41 -8.41 12.78
N ARG A 118 -19.20 -8.96 12.56
CA ARG A 118 -17.93 -8.26 12.83
C ARG A 118 -17.29 -7.81 11.53
N ALA A 119 -16.67 -6.63 11.51
CA ALA A 119 -15.90 -6.17 10.37
C ALA A 119 -14.79 -7.18 10.02
N PHE A 120 -14.88 -7.73 8.80
CA PHE A 120 -13.90 -8.64 8.21
C PHE A 120 -12.85 -7.86 7.43
N ASP A 121 -13.31 -6.99 6.54
CA ASP A 121 -12.49 -6.10 5.71
C ASP A 121 -13.31 -4.93 5.16
N GLY A 122 -12.64 -3.96 4.54
CA GLY A 122 -13.25 -2.81 3.89
C GLY A 122 -12.61 -2.53 2.52
N TYR A 123 -13.47 -2.27 1.53
CA TYR A 123 -13.06 -1.99 0.17
C TYR A 123 -13.71 -0.71 -0.36
N ALA A 124 -13.04 -0.02 -1.28
CA ALA A 124 -13.62 1.06 -2.07
C ALA A 124 -13.62 0.70 -3.55
N LEU A 125 -14.79 0.66 -4.16
CA LEU A 125 -14.95 0.48 -5.59
C LEU A 125 -14.80 1.83 -6.30
N ARG A 126 -13.93 1.84 -7.32
CA ARG A 126 -13.68 2.98 -8.20
C ARG A 126 -14.51 2.88 -9.48
N GLU A 127 -14.73 4.00 -10.14
CA GLU A 127 -15.44 4.06 -11.44
C GLU A 127 -14.73 3.27 -12.54
N ASP A 128 -13.40 3.10 -12.47
CA ASP A 128 -12.63 2.30 -13.43
C ASP A 128 -12.74 0.78 -13.20
N GLY A 129 -13.65 0.36 -12.31
CA GLY A 129 -13.87 -1.04 -11.94
C GLY A 129 -12.80 -1.63 -11.02
N ALA A 130 -11.79 -0.85 -10.61
CA ALA A 130 -10.81 -1.31 -9.64
C ALA A 130 -11.38 -1.26 -8.23
N LEU A 131 -10.96 -2.23 -7.41
CA LEU A 131 -11.29 -2.29 -6.00
C LEU A 131 -10.06 -1.91 -5.19
N VAL A 132 -10.21 -1.05 -4.18
CA VAL A 132 -9.12 -0.64 -3.31
C VAL A 132 -9.37 -1.15 -1.90
N GLY A 133 -8.54 -2.09 -1.45
CA GLY A 133 -8.55 -2.61 -0.09
C GLY A 133 -7.43 -2.02 0.77
N ARG A 134 -7.42 -2.37 2.06
CA ARG A 134 -6.32 -2.05 2.98
C ARG A 134 -5.65 -3.33 3.44
N TYR A 135 -4.33 -3.32 3.50
CA TYR A 135 -3.55 -4.38 4.14
C TYR A 135 -2.52 -3.75 5.07
N LYS A 136 -2.67 -3.98 6.37
CA LYS A 136 -1.96 -3.21 7.40
C LYS A 136 -2.15 -1.72 7.10
N ASP A 137 -1.05 -0.99 6.92
CA ASP A 137 -1.01 0.41 6.54
C ASP A 137 -0.65 0.59 5.05
N ALA A 138 -1.09 -0.30 4.17
CA ALA A 138 -0.86 -0.20 2.72
C ALA A 138 -2.17 -0.28 1.94
N TYR A 139 -2.18 0.28 0.73
CA TYR A 139 -3.31 0.16 -0.17
C TYR A 139 -3.10 -0.98 -1.16
N LEU A 140 -4.11 -1.83 -1.32
CA LEU A 140 -4.15 -2.84 -2.35
C LEU A 140 -5.06 -2.37 -3.47
N VAL A 141 -4.58 -2.37 -4.70
CA VAL A 141 -5.45 -2.24 -5.87
C VAL A 141 -5.68 -3.64 -6.39
N LEU A 142 -6.96 -4.01 -6.46
CA LEU A 142 -7.41 -5.25 -7.06
C LEU A 142 -8.17 -4.95 -8.34
N ARG A 143 -8.03 -5.85 -9.31
CA ARG A 143 -8.78 -5.84 -10.56
C ARG A 143 -9.46 -7.17 -10.76
N ARG A 144 -10.60 -7.17 -11.43
CA ARG A 144 -11.29 -8.41 -11.74
C ARG A 144 -10.48 -9.26 -12.71
N GLU A 145 -10.66 -10.58 -12.61
CA GLU A 145 -10.03 -11.57 -13.48
C GLU A 145 -10.38 -11.37 -14.97
N ASP A 146 -11.55 -10.79 -15.26
CA ASP A 146 -12.00 -10.44 -16.61
C ASP A 146 -11.58 -9.02 -17.08
N ASP A 147 -10.81 -8.27 -16.27
CA ASP A 147 -10.26 -6.98 -16.70
C ASP A 147 -9.13 -7.21 -17.73
N PRO A 148 -9.21 -6.61 -18.94
CA PRO A 148 -8.20 -6.79 -19.99
C PRO A 148 -6.78 -6.38 -19.55
N ARG A 149 -6.62 -5.51 -18.55
CA ARG A 149 -5.32 -5.09 -17.99
C ARG A 149 -4.69 -6.19 -17.12
N VAL A 150 -5.45 -7.22 -16.76
CA VAL A 150 -4.97 -8.36 -15.99
C VAL A 150 -4.87 -9.62 -16.85
N ALA A 151 -5.58 -9.67 -17.98
CA ALA A 151 -5.60 -10.80 -18.90
C ALA A 151 -4.19 -11.32 -19.27
N GLU A 152 -3.24 -10.42 -19.57
CA GLU A 152 -1.85 -10.78 -19.91
C GLU A 152 -1.09 -11.44 -18.75
N ARG A 153 -1.52 -11.22 -17.50
CA ARG A 153 -0.89 -11.76 -16.29
C ARG A 153 -1.57 -13.03 -15.78
N LEU A 154 -2.74 -13.40 -16.30
CA LEU A 154 -3.47 -14.60 -15.88
C LEU A 154 -2.59 -15.86 -15.90
N PRO A 155 -1.77 -16.14 -16.94
CA PRO A 155 -0.93 -17.33 -16.93
C PRO A 155 0.06 -17.38 -15.75
N ALA A 156 0.67 -16.25 -15.40
CA ALA A 156 1.58 -16.16 -14.25
C ALA A 156 0.85 -16.35 -12.92
N ILE A 157 -0.40 -15.87 -12.83
CA ILE A 157 -1.26 -16.00 -11.66
C ILE A 157 -1.75 -17.45 -11.50
N GLU A 158 -2.18 -18.11 -12.57
CA GLU A 158 -2.55 -19.52 -12.57
C GLU A 158 -1.38 -20.39 -12.13
N GLN A 159 -0.17 -20.12 -12.65
CA GLN A 159 1.03 -20.83 -12.24
C GLN A 159 1.36 -20.60 -10.75
N ALA A 160 1.22 -19.36 -10.26
CA ALA A 160 1.40 -19.05 -8.83
C ALA A 160 0.36 -19.75 -7.94
N ARG A 161 -0.92 -19.79 -8.36
CA ARG A 161 -1.99 -20.53 -7.67
C ARG A 161 -1.68 -22.03 -7.63
N TYR A 162 -1.31 -22.62 -8.76
CA TYR A 162 -0.96 -24.04 -8.88
C TYR A 162 0.19 -24.43 -7.94
N ASN A 163 1.25 -23.62 -7.89
CA ASN A 163 2.39 -23.84 -6.99
C ASN A 163 2.00 -23.81 -5.51
N ARG A 164 0.95 -23.06 -5.15
CA ARG A 164 0.47 -22.98 -3.77
C ARG A 164 -0.38 -24.18 -3.37
N VAL A 165 -1.19 -24.70 -4.29
CA VAL A 165 -2.00 -25.92 -4.06
C VAL A 165 -1.11 -27.16 -3.96
N ILE A 166 -0.01 -27.21 -4.71
CA ILE A 166 0.89 -28.37 -4.75
C ILE A 166 1.90 -28.41 -3.60
N SER A 167 1.98 -27.37 -2.76
CA SER A 167 2.69 -27.46 -1.47
C SER A 167 1.71 -27.88 -0.37
N PRO A 168 1.44 -29.19 -0.16
CA PRO A 168 0.44 -29.65 0.78
C PRO A 168 1.15 -29.67 2.14
N GLY A 169 1.20 -28.52 2.80
CA GLY A 169 1.93 -28.39 4.06
C GLY A 169 1.93 -27.01 4.71
N ALA A 170 1.54 -25.96 3.97
CA ALA A 170 1.35 -24.62 4.55
C ALA A 170 -0.13 -24.29 4.85
N ALA A 171 -0.97 -25.32 4.95
CA ALA A 171 -2.22 -25.17 5.69
C ALA A 171 -1.84 -24.85 7.14
N ALA A 172 -2.32 -23.71 7.64
CA ALA A 172 -2.22 -23.34 9.03
C ALA A 172 -2.48 -24.59 9.89
N ALA A 173 -1.47 -25.03 10.63
CA ALA A 173 -1.59 -26.16 11.54
C ALA A 173 -2.83 -25.88 12.40
N ALA A 174 -3.89 -26.65 12.19
CA ALA A 174 -5.02 -26.66 13.10
C ALA A 174 -4.43 -26.89 14.50
N PRO A 175 -4.79 -26.09 15.52
CA PRO A 175 -4.36 -26.37 16.87
C PRO A 175 -4.79 -27.80 17.18
N ALA A 176 -3.81 -28.65 17.47
CA ALA A 176 -4.06 -30.03 17.85
C ALA A 176 -5.15 -30.03 18.92
N PRO A 177 -6.18 -30.89 18.82
CA PRO A 177 -7.20 -30.98 19.86
C PRO A 177 -6.50 -31.24 21.18
N VAL A 178 -6.59 -30.28 22.10
CA VAL A 178 -6.13 -30.45 23.47
C VAL A 178 -7.12 -31.41 24.12
N VAL A 179 -6.85 -32.71 23.98
CA VAL A 179 -7.53 -33.76 24.73
C VAL A 179 -7.20 -33.52 26.20
N ARG A 180 -8.15 -32.90 26.91
CA ARG A 180 -8.16 -32.87 28.37
C ARG A 180 -8.65 -34.23 28.85
N GLU A 181 -7.74 -35.19 28.95
CA GLU A 181 -7.95 -36.35 29.82
C GLU A 181 -7.16 -36.17 31.11
N ALA A 182 -7.91 -36.13 32.20
CA ALA A 182 -7.40 -36.20 33.55
C ALA A 182 -6.83 -37.60 33.78
N THR A 183 -5.55 -37.70 34.13
CA THR A 183 -5.07 -38.84 34.92
C THR A 183 -3.90 -38.44 35.80
N GLU A 184 -4.23 -38.28 37.07
CA GLU A 184 -3.34 -38.37 38.21
C GLU A 184 -2.89 -39.83 38.36
N GLN A 185 -1.62 -40.17 38.06
CA GLN A 185 -0.77 -41.11 38.82
C GLN A 185 0.52 -41.51 38.08
N ARG A 186 1.63 -41.02 38.62
CA ARG A 186 2.79 -41.81 39.08
C ARG A 186 3.52 -42.73 38.07
N ARG A 187 4.73 -42.31 37.64
CA ARG A 187 6.04 -42.96 37.92
C ARG A 187 7.18 -42.30 37.12
N GLU A 188 8.07 -41.64 37.84
CA GLU A 188 9.53 -41.87 37.88
C GLU A 188 10.27 -42.31 36.57
N ALA A 189 10.96 -41.35 35.95
CA ALA A 189 12.26 -41.37 35.21
C ALA A 189 12.51 -42.39 34.06
N PRO A 190 13.19 -42.01 32.95
CA PRO A 190 14.38 -41.16 32.92
C PRO A 190 14.33 -39.93 31.99
N GLN A 191 14.97 -38.85 32.44
CA GLN A 191 15.31 -37.68 31.63
C GLN A 191 16.26 -38.08 30.50
N GLN A 192 15.75 -38.12 29.27
CA GLN A 192 16.57 -37.97 28.07
C GLN A 192 16.72 -36.48 27.79
N SER A 193 17.92 -35.98 28.06
CA SER A 193 18.39 -34.64 27.68
C SER A 193 18.32 -34.48 26.16
N ALA A 194 17.27 -33.84 25.67
CA ALA A 194 17.22 -33.37 24.29
C ALA A 194 18.26 -32.24 24.14
N ALA A 195 19.30 -32.52 23.34
CA ALA A 195 20.27 -31.53 22.93
C ALA A 195 19.54 -30.36 22.23
N ALA A 196 19.81 -29.14 22.70
CA ALA A 196 19.33 -27.92 22.06
C ALA A 196 19.89 -27.86 20.63
N VAL A 197 18.99 -27.85 19.66
CA VAL A 197 19.31 -27.48 18.28
C VAL A 197 19.69 -25.99 18.31
N PRO A 198 20.91 -25.60 17.87
CA PRO A 198 21.26 -24.19 17.82
C PRO A 198 20.34 -23.47 16.82
N PRO A 199 19.87 -22.25 17.14
CA PRO A 199 19.09 -21.45 16.22
C PRO A 199 19.90 -21.19 14.95
N PRO A 200 19.26 -21.16 13.76
CA PRO A 200 19.94 -20.82 12.52
C PRO A 200 20.58 -19.44 12.66
N GLU A 201 21.88 -19.40 12.46
CA GLU A 201 22.70 -18.20 12.41
C GLU A 201 22.27 -17.36 11.21
N VAL A 202 21.32 -16.45 11.45
CA VAL A 202 20.96 -15.42 10.48
C VAL A 202 22.16 -14.49 10.38
N LEU A 203 22.95 -14.63 9.32
CA LEU A 203 24.01 -13.71 8.92
C LEU A 203 23.39 -12.36 8.51
N GLY A 204 22.93 -11.61 9.52
CA GLY A 204 22.70 -10.19 9.41
C GLY A 204 24.03 -9.42 9.49
N PRO A 205 24.07 -8.17 9.00
CA PRO A 205 25.23 -7.32 9.16
C PRO A 205 25.61 -7.22 10.64
N THR A 206 26.87 -7.47 10.94
CA THR A 206 27.36 -7.45 12.31
C THR A 206 27.29 -6.04 12.89
N ARG A 207 27.33 -5.93 14.22
CA ARG A 207 27.43 -4.64 14.90
C ARG A 207 28.65 -3.82 14.43
N ALA A 208 29.70 -4.49 13.98
CA ALA A 208 30.87 -3.86 13.37
C ALA A 208 30.56 -3.31 11.96
N ASP A 209 29.75 -4.01 11.16
CA ASP A 209 29.30 -3.53 9.84
C ASP A 209 28.37 -2.32 9.94
N LEU A 210 27.50 -2.30 10.96
CA LEU A 210 26.64 -1.15 11.25
C LEU A 210 27.46 0.06 11.74
N ALA A 211 28.44 -0.16 12.62
CA ALA A 211 29.32 0.89 13.11
C ALA A 211 30.26 1.43 12.00
N ALA A 212 30.70 0.60 11.06
CA ALA A 212 31.50 1.03 9.91
C ALA A 212 30.68 1.88 8.93
N ARG A 213 29.38 1.57 8.75
CA ARG A 213 28.45 2.38 7.94
C ARG A 213 28.12 3.71 8.60
N GLU A 214 27.94 3.76 9.92
CA GLU A 214 27.78 5.04 10.65
C GLU A 214 29.04 5.93 10.54
N LYS A 215 30.23 5.32 10.55
CA LYS A 215 31.50 6.07 10.44
C LYS A 215 31.78 6.61 9.04
N ALA A 216 31.17 6.02 7.99
CA ALA A 216 31.27 6.51 6.61
C ALA A 216 30.40 7.74 6.32
N THR A 217 29.45 8.09 7.21
CA THR A 217 28.50 9.20 7.01
C THR A 217 28.90 10.50 7.70
N ALA A 218 30.05 10.53 8.38
CA ALA A 218 30.53 11.71 9.10
C ALA A 218 31.64 12.45 8.33
N ALA A 219 31.29 13.02 7.18
CA ALA A 219 32.04 14.13 6.59
C ALA A 219 31.11 15.35 6.50
N ALA A 220 31.19 16.22 7.51
CA ALA A 220 30.64 17.57 7.48
C ALA A 220 31.79 18.58 7.28
N PRO A 221 31.56 19.79 6.75
CA PRO A 221 30.62 20.20 5.70
C PRO A 221 31.39 20.72 4.46
N ALA A 222 30.98 20.38 3.25
CA ALA A 222 31.27 21.27 2.12
C ALA A 222 30.31 22.45 2.24
N ALA A 223 30.85 23.66 2.48
CA ALA A 223 30.11 24.92 2.37
C ALA A 223 29.40 24.92 1.01
N GLY A 224 28.08 24.73 1.05
CA GLY A 224 27.37 24.18 -0.09
C GLY A 224 27.18 25.21 -1.18
N GLY A 225 27.82 24.99 -2.33
CA GLY A 225 27.45 25.64 -3.57
C GLY A 225 25.99 25.37 -3.96
N PRO A 226 25.52 25.98 -5.06
CA PRO A 226 24.15 25.82 -5.51
C PRO A 226 23.83 24.34 -5.78
N ALA A 227 22.70 23.88 -5.24
CA ALA A 227 22.24 22.50 -5.37
C ALA A 227 20.82 22.44 -5.89
N VAL A 228 20.40 21.26 -6.32
CA VAL A 228 19.07 20.99 -6.85
C VAL A 228 18.32 20.06 -5.89
N HIS A 229 17.19 20.51 -5.36
CA HIS A 229 16.30 19.68 -4.56
C HIS A 229 15.42 18.79 -5.45
N LEU A 230 15.47 17.48 -5.21
CA LEU A 230 14.77 16.46 -6.01
C LEU A 230 13.63 15.77 -5.25
N ALA A 231 13.78 15.55 -3.95
CA ALA A 231 12.77 14.86 -3.13
C ALA A 231 12.92 15.20 -1.64
N SER A 232 11.85 15.01 -0.86
CA SER A 232 11.87 15.06 0.61
C SER A 232 11.19 13.81 1.17
N LEU A 233 11.90 13.03 1.97
CA LEU A 233 11.43 11.75 2.52
C LEU A 233 11.45 11.77 4.05
N ARG A 234 10.77 10.83 4.72
CA ARG A 234 10.62 10.85 6.18
C ARG A 234 11.87 10.39 6.95
N ASP A 235 12.74 9.64 6.30
CA ASP A 235 13.92 9.05 6.92
C ASP A 235 15.09 8.95 5.93
N ASP A 236 16.28 8.71 6.47
CA ASP A 236 17.54 8.67 5.73
C ASP A 236 17.62 7.46 4.78
N ALA A 237 17.05 6.32 5.17
CA ALA A 237 17.07 5.09 4.38
C ALA A 237 16.23 5.24 3.10
N GLY A 238 15.03 5.80 3.22
CA GLY A 238 14.18 6.17 2.10
C GLY A 238 14.87 7.18 1.19
N ALA A 239 15.50 8.22 1.76
CA ALA A 239 16.21 9.22 0.98
C ALA A 239 17.36 8.64 0.14
N ALA A 240 18.13 7.71 0.71
CA ALA A 240 19.19 6.99 -0.01
C ALA A 240 18.62 6.09 -1.13
N ALA A 241 17.53 5.36 -0.86
CA ALA A 241 16.87 4.53 -1.85
C ALA A 241 16.28 5.35 -3.01
N GLU A 242 15.70 6.51 -2.70
CA GLU A 242 15.17 7.42 -3.72
C GLU A 242 16.30 7.99 -4.59
N TRP A 243 17.46 8.33 -4.02
CA TRP A 243 18.61 8.76 -4.81
C TRP A 243 19.06 7.69 -5.81
N ALA A 244 19.17 6.43 -5.39
CA ALA A 244 19.51 5.33 -6.29
C ALA A 244 18.48 5.20 -7.43
N SER A 245 17.19 5.26 -7.11
CA SER A 245 16.13 5.19 -8.13
C SER A 245 16.14 6.41 -9.08
N LEU A 246 16.48 7.60 -8.58
CA LEU A 246 16.66 8.79 -9.40
C LEU A 246 17.82 8.63 -10.39
N GLN A 247 18.92 8.01 -10.00
CA GLN A 247 20.06 7.71 -10.88
C GLN A 247 19.74 6.68 -11.98
N ASP A 248 18.77 5.79 -11.74
CA ASP A 248 18.29 4.85 -12.74
C ASP A 248 17.37 5.51 -13.77
N ARG A 249 16.42 6.35 -13.28
CA ARG A 249 15.45 7.04 -14.14
C ARG A 249 16.07 8.22 -14.90
N VAL A 250 17.06 8.87 -14.30
CA VAL A 250 17.72 10.06 -14.85
C VAL A 250 19.24 9.83 -14.88
N PRO A 251 19.77 9.17 -15.93
CA PRO A 251 21.17 8.73 -15.96
C PRO A 251 22.20 9.83 -15.73
N ARG A 252 21.88 11.10 -16.04
CA ARG A 252 22.77 12.25 -15.81
C ARG A 252 23.10 12.51 -14.34
N LEU A 253 22.27 12.03 -13.41
CA LEU A 253 22.48 12.17 -11.96
C LEU A 253 23.57 11.22 -11.44
N ARG A 254 24.05 10.27 -12.25
CA ARG A 254 25.12 9.33 -11.86
C ARG A 254 26.44 10.05 -11.59
N ASP A 255 26.69 11.15 -12.29
CA ASP A 255 27.92 11.95 -12.16
C ASP A 255 27.77 13.12 -11.16
N TRP A 256 26.63 13.24 -10.49
CA TRP A 256 26.35 14.33 -9.55
C TRP A 256 26.57 13.84 -8.12
N ALA A 257 27.07 14.72 -7.25
CA ALA A 257 27.16 14.41 -5.84
C ALA A 257 25.78 14.56 -5.17
N VAL A 258 25.48 13.71 -4.19
CA VAL A 258 24.25 13.80 -3.39
C VAL A 258 24.55 14.40 -2.02
N ARG A 259 23.61 15.22 -1.53
CA ARG A 259 23.58 15.74 -0.17
C ARG A 259 22.21 15.45 0.44
N PHE A 260 22.21 14.81 1.60
CA PHE A 260 21.02 14.59 2.40
C PHE A 260 20.92 15.69 3.46
N GLU A 261 19.89 16.53 3.37
CA GLU A 261 19.68 17.65 4.30
C GLU A 261 18.46 17.35 5.20
N PRO A 262 18.64 17.00 6.48
CA PRO A 262 17.52 16.83 7.41
C PRO A 262 16.88 18.19 7.71
N VAL A 263 15.56 18.23 7.68
CA VAL A 263 14.77 19.46 7.89
C VAL A 263 13.52 19.17 8.71
N GLU A 264 13.24 20.04 9.67
CA GLU A 264 11.99 19.98 10.43
C GLU A 264 10.96 20.90 9.75
N ILE A 265 9.78 20.37 9.45
CA ILE A 265 8.70 21.17 8.87
C ILE A 265 7.60 21.30 9.93
N ALA A 266 7.33 22.54 10.33
CA ALA A 266 6.32 22.84 11.34
C ALA A 266 4.97 22.17 11.01
N GLY A 267 4.43 21.40 11.96
CA GLY A 267 3.18 20.65 11.82
C GLY A 267 3.24 19.41 10.92
N LYS A 268 4.42 19.06 10.35
CA LYS A 268 4.57 17.88 9.45
C LYS A 268 5.67 16.91 9.89
N GLY A 269 6.53 17.33 10.83
CA GLY A 269 7.62 16.53 11.38
C GLY A 269 8.93 16.64 10.60
N ARG A 270 9.85 15.73 10.89
CA ARG A 270 11.17 15.62 10.26
C ARG A 270 11.09 15.03 8.86
N PHE A 271 11.86 15.61 7.95
CA PHE A 271 12.12 15.10 6.61
C PHE A 271 13.61 15.14 6.30
N VAL A 272 14.02 14.44 5.25
CA VAL A 272 15.36 14.42 4.67
C VAL A 272 15.24 14.82 3.21
N ARG A 273 15.83 15.96 2.85
CA ARG A 273 15.87 16.43 1.46
C ARG A 273 16.99 15.75 0.71
N VAL A 274 16.68 15.21 -0.46
CA VAL A 274 17.64 14.73 -1.44
C VAL A 274 18.03 15.92 -2.32
N LEU A 275 19.26 16.39 -2.16
CA LEU A 275 19.85 17.49 -2.93
C LEU A 275 20.93 16.93 -3.85
N ALA A 276 20.81 17.17 -5.15
CA ALA A 276 21.84 16.84 -6.13
C ALA A 276 22.71 18.07 -6.39
N VAL A 277 24.02 17.92 -6.29
CA VAL A 277 25.01 18.96 -6.55
C VAL A 277 25.56 18.74 -7.96
N PRO A 278 25.28 19.65 -8.90
CA PRO A 278 25.81 19.55 -10.25
C PRO A 278 27.35 19.59 -10.25
N PRO A 279 28.02 18.99 -11.25
CA PRO A 279 29.46 19.13 -11.45
C PRO A 279 29.88 20.60 -11.58
N ASP A 280 31.15 20.88 -11.30
CA ASP A 280 31.69 22.24 -11.41
C ASP A 280 31.46 22.85 -12.79
N GLY A 281 31.08 24.14 -12.83
CA GLY A 281 30.75 24.85 -14.06
C GLY A 281 29.33 24.62 -14.58
N VAL A 282 28.55 23.71 -13.97
CA VAL A 282 27.14 23.53 -14.32
C VAL A 282 26.25 24.44 -13.47
N ASP A 283 25.54 25.36 -14.13
CA ASP A 283 24.54 26.21 -13.46
C ASP A 283 23.36 25.37 -12.95
N ALA A 284 23.10 25.42 -11.64
CA ALA A 284 22.06 24.63 -11.00
C ALA A 284 20.65 24.95 -11.53
N ALA A 285 20.38 26.19 -11.97
CA ALA A 285 19.08 26.54 -12.54
C ALA A 285 18.89 25.97 -13.95
N ALA A 286 19.92 25.98 -14.80
CA ALA A 286 19.90 25.31 -16.09
C ALA A 286 19.75 23.79 -15.93
N ALA A 287 20.49 23.20 -14.99
CA ALA A 287 20.40 21.79 -14.67
C ALA A 287 18.99 21.42 -14.19
N CYS A 288 18.38 22.27 -13.36
CA CYS A 288 17.03 22.11 -12.88
C CYS A 288 15.98 22.07 -14.00
N ARG A 289 16.02 23.05 -14.91
CA ARG A 289 15.13 23.08 -16.08
C ARG A 289 15.28 21.85 -16.98
N ALA A 290 16.48 21.30 -17.07
CA ALA A 290 16.73 20.10 -17.85
C ALA A 290 16.08 18.86 -17.21
N LEU A 291 16.15 18.74 -15.88
CA LEU A 291 15.45 17.69 -15.13
C LEU A 291 13.93 17.78 -15.27
N GLU A 292 13.37 19.00 -15.21
CA GLU A 292 11.92 19.20 -15.40
C GLU A 292 11.44 18.76 -16.79
N LYS A 293 12.25 18.97 -17.84
CA LYS A 293 11.95 18.46 -19.19
C LYS A 293 11.91 16.93 -19.26
N ASP A 294 12.68 16.27 -18.41
CA ASP A 294 12.69 14.81 -18.27
C ASP A 294 11.55 14.31 -17.34
N GLY A 295 10.64 15.20 -16.92
CA GLY A 295 9.52 14.89 -16.03
C GLY A 295 9.91 14.77 -14.55
N GLN A 296 11.15 15.11 -14.19
CA GLN A 296 11.65 15.04 -12.82
C GLN A 296 11.38 16.35 -12.07
N TYR A 297 10.78 16.27 -10.89
CA TYR A 297 10.65 17.42 -10.00
C TYR A 297 12.03 18.00 -9.66
N CYS A 298 12.11 19.33 -9.68
CA CYS A 298 13.31 20.05 -9.33
C CYS A 298 13.02 21.39 -8.64
N ARG A 299 13.87 21.80 -7.68
CA ARG A 299 13.94 23.19 -7.20
C ARG A 299 15.36 23.59 -6.81
N VAL A 300 15.84 24.72 -7.33
CA VAL A 300 17.18 25.23 -6.99
C VAL A 300 17.26 25.67 -5.53
N ARG A 301 18.38 25.34 -4.87
CA ARG A 301 18.76 25.73 -3.51
C ARG A 301 20.10 26.44 -3.55
N LYS A 302 20.15 27.56 -2.85
CA LYS A 302 21.38 28.30 -2.56
C LYS A 302 21.87 27.93 -1.17
#